data_AF-A0A957HXG0-F1
#
_entry.id   AF-A0A957HXG0-F1
#
_cell.length_a   1.000
_cell.length_b   1.000
_cell.length_c   1.000
_cell.angle_alpha   90.00
_cell.angle_beta   90.00
_cell.angle_gamma   90.00
#
_symmetry.space_group_name_H-M   'P 1'
#
loop_
_entity.id
_entity.type
_entity.pdbx_description
1 polymer ?
#
loop_
_entity_poly.entity_id
_entity_poly.type
_entity_poly.pdbx_seq_one_letter_code
_entity_poly.pdbx_strand_id
1 'polypeptide(L)'
;MTAGSIFLGIALLIAVLTYLTYPFWGAEEQERRERRSKRDLLNEQKEAILAQMRSLDFDFETGKIPEELHGPQRAQLLAEATAVLQELDTLSGKRSRVATDDDIEAAIARARQAKPAGDGHGSADDAIEAAIAHARTKPSAPTATANGKRSRFCPQCGQAVDPTDKFCSTCGHKLLTKATK
;
A
#
# COMPACT_ATOMS: atom_id res chain seq x y z
N MET A 1 -49.54 23.47 48.60
CA MET A 1 -48.80 24.60 48.01
C MET A 1 -47.27 24.37 47.94
N THR A 2 -46.72 23.42 48.70
CA THR A 2 -45.27 23.10 48.71
C THR A 2 -44.80 22.24 47.54
N ALA A 3 -45.67 21.36 47.00
CA ALA A 3 -45.30 20.50 45.88
C ALA A 3 -44.89 21.31 44.62
N GLY A 4 -45.62 22.38 44.30
CA GLY A 4 -45.33 23.21 43.13
C GLY A 4 -43.98 23.93 43.21
N SER A 5 -43.61 24.46 44.38
CA SER A 5 -42.30 25.11 44.58
C SER A 5 -41.14 24.11 44.53
N ILE A 6 -41.35 22.87 44.99
CA ILE A 6 -40.34 21.81 44.91
C ILE A 6 -40.06 21.43 43.45
N PHE A 7 -41.10 21.24 42.63
CA PHE A 7 -40.92 20.95 41.20
C PHE A 7 -40.24 22.10 40.45
N LEU A 8 -40.62 23.35 40.74
CA LEU A 8 -39.97 24.53 40.15
C LEU A 8 -38.48 24.60 40.51
N GLY A 9 -38.13 24.33 41.77
CA GLY A 9 -36.75 24.31 42.25
C GLY A 9 -35.91 23.23 41.57
N ILE A 10 -36.45 22.01 41.42
CA ILE A 10 -35.76 20.91 40.73
C ILE A 10 -35.56 21.23 39.24
N ALA A 11 -36.57 21.79 38.57
CA ALA A 11 -36.46 22.16 37.16
C ALA A 11 -35.37 23.23 36.92
N LEU A 12 -35.30 24.24 37.79
CA LEU A 12 -34.24 25.26 37.76
C LEU A 12 -32.86 24.65 38.02
N LEU A 13 -32.76 23.76 39.01
CA LEU A 13 -31.50 23.10 39.33
C LEU A 13 -30.99 22.25 38.16
N ILE A 14 -31.87 21.48 37.51
CA ILE A 14 -31.52 20.70 36.31
C ILE A 14 -31.09 21.62 35.17
N ALA A 15 -31.81 22.73 34.92
CA ALA A 15 -31.44 23.69 33.88
C ALA A 15 -30.05 24.31 34.12
N VAL A 16 -29.76 24.70 35.37
CA VAL A 16 -28.45 25.24 35.76
C VAL A 16 -27.36 24.18 35.62
N LEU A 17 -27.57 22.96 36.12
CA LEU A 17 -26.62 21.87 35.93
C LEU A 17 -26.36 21.59 34.45
N THR A 18 -27.41 21.56 33.61
CA THR A 18 -27.28 21.34 32.16
C THR A 18 -26.45 22.43 31.49
N TYR A 19 -26.68 23.70 31.85
CA TYR A 19 -25.90 24.84 31.36
C TYR A 19 -24.43 24.76 31.79
N LEU A 20 -24.17 24.32 33.02
CA LEU A 20 -22.82 24.16 33.55
C LEU A 20 -22.08 22.93 32.98
N THR A 21 -22.79 21.85 32.62
CA THR A 21 -22.19 20.66 32.00
C THR A 21 -21.97 20.81 30.49
N TYR A 22 -22.74 21.66 29.81
CA TYR A 22 -22.60 21.96 28.39
C TYR A 22 -21.17 22.38 27.95
N PRO A 23 -20.47 23.31 28.62
CA PRO A 23 -19.10 23.69 28.24
C PRO A 23 -18.10 22.53 28.36
N PHE A 24 -18.36 21.59 29.28
CA PHE A 24 -17.49 20.43 29.49
C PHE A 24 -17.65 19.37 28.40
N TRP A 25 -18.88 19.19 27.88
CA TRP A 25 -19.11 18.32 26.72
C TRP A 25 -18.61 18.92 25.40
N GLY A 26 -18.62 20.26 25.27
CA GLY A 26 -18.06 20.95 24.11
C GLY A 26 -16.53 20.90 24.01
N ALA A 27 -15.82 20.80 25.14
CA ALA A 27 -14.35 20.77 25.15
C ALA A 27 -13.78 19.57 24.38
N GLU A 28 -14.39 18.39 24.49
CA GLU A 28 -13.97 17.23 23.69
C GLU A 28 -14.27 17.39 22.20
N GLU A 29 -15.41 18.00 21.84
CA GLU A 29 -15.74 18.27 20.44
C GLU A 29 -14.79 19.30 19.84
N GLN A 30 -14.42 20.33 20.61
CA GLN A 30 -13.46 21.34 20.19
C GLN A 30 -12.08 20.70 19.99
N GLU A 31 -11.59 19.89 20.93
CA GLU A 31 -10.32 19.18 20.77
C GLU A 31 -10.34 18.23 19.55
N ARG A 32 -11.46 17.51 19.34
CA ARG A 32 -11.65 16.66 18.15
C ARG A 32 -11.64 17.48 16.85
N ARG A 33 -12.29 18.64 16.82
CA ARG A 33 -12.30 19.55 15.65
C ARG A 33 -10.92 20.13 15.37
N GLU A 34 -10.20 20.56 16.40
CA GLU A 34 -8.83 21.06 16.29
C GLU A 34 -7.87 19.98 15.79
N ARG A 35 -7.94 18.76 16.34
CA ARG A 35 -7.16 17.61 15.85
C ARG A 35 -7.48 17.28 14.39
N ARG A 36 -8.76 17.34 13.99
CA ARG A 36 -9.18 17.13 12.60
C ARG A 36 -8.62 18.21 11.68
N SER A 37 -8.79 19.48 12.04
CA SER A 37 -8.26 20.62 11.29
C SER A 37 -6.74 20.53 11.13
N LYS A 38 -6.02 20.17 12.20
CA LYS A 38 -4.58 19.95 12.15
C LYS A 38 -4.18 18.81 11.21
N ARG A 39 -4.92 17.69 11.24
CA ARG A 39 -4.71 16.58 10.30
C ARG A 39 -4.95 17.03 8.85
N ASP A 40 -6.02 17.78 8.60
CA ASP A 40 -6.38 18.25 7.27
C ASP A 40 -5.28 19.17 6.71
N LEU A 41 -4.76 20.11 7.52
CA LEU A 41 -3.61 20.95 7.15
C LEU A 41 -2.36 20.14 6.78
N LEU A 42 -2.02 19.12 7.58
CA LEU A 42 -0.86 18.26 7.30
C LEU A 42 -1.06 17.43 6.02
N ASN A 43 -2.29 17.02 5.71
CA ASN A 43 -2.60 16.34 4.45
C ASN A 43 -2.37 17.27 3.25
N GLU A 44 -2.80 18.53 3.35
CA GLU A 44 -2.55 19.54 2.30
C GLU A 44 -1.05 19.78 2.11
N GLN A 45 -0.28 19.90 3.20
CA GLN A 45 1.19 20.04 3.14
C GLN A 45 1.84 18.83 2.45
N LYS A 46 1.43 17.62 2.81
CA LYS A 46 1.90 16.39 2.16
C LYS A 46 1.62 16.42 0.66
N GLU A 47 0.40 16.78 0.25
CA GLU A 47 0.04 16.85 -1.16
C GLU A 47 0.87 17.88 -1.92
N ALA A 48 1.17 19.03 -1.30
CA ALA A 48 2.05 20.05 -1.87
C ALA A 48 3.48 19.53 -2.09
N ILE A 49 4.09 18.86 -1.10
CA ILE A 49 5.44 18.30 -1.21
C ILE A 49 5.48 17.23 -2.32
N LEU A 50 4.48 16.35 -2.39
CA LEU A 50 4.40 15.32 -3.43
C LEU A 50 4.24 15.92 -4.83
N ALA A 51 3.47 17.01 -4.96
CA ALA A 51 3.37 17.73 -6.22
C ALA A 51 4.72 18.34 -6.63
N GLN A 52 5.45 18.92 -5.67
CA GLN A 52 6.78 19.49 -5.90
C GLN A 52 7.81 18.43 -6.31
N MET A 53 7.80 17.27 -5.65
CA MET A 53 8.63 16.12 -6.05
C MET A 53 8.32 15.68 -7.48
N ARG A 54 7.04 15.58 -7.85
CA ARG A 54 6.62 15.19 -9.20
C ARG A 54 7.06 16.21 -10.25
N SER A 55 6.97 17.50 -9.96
CA SER A 55 7.46 18.53 -10.89
C SER A 55 8.98 18.48 -11.04
N LEU A 56 9.72 18.24 -9.94
CA LEU A 56 11.17 18.08 -9.97
C LEU A 56 11.59 16.87 -10.82
N ASP A 57 10.94 15.72 -10.60
CA ASP A 57 11.19 14.50 -11.38
C ASP A 57 10.87 14.72 -12.87
N PHE A 58 9.78 15.44 -13.19
CA PHE A 58 9.44 15.79 -14.58
C PHE A 58 10.48 16.73 -15.24
N ASP A 59 10.97 17.73 -14.50
CA ASP A 59 11.99 18.64 -15.03
C ASP A 59 13.32 17.90 -15.28
N PHE A 60 13.64 16.88 -14.48
CA PHE A 60 14.79 15.99 -14.72
C PHE A 60 14.58 15.11 -15.96
N GLU A 61 13.44 14.45 -16.08
CA GLU A 61 13.09 13.62 -17.24
C GLU A 61 13.08 14.42 -18.55
N THR A 62 12.68 15.70 -18.50
CA THR A 62 12.71 16.61 -19.66
C THR A 62 14.09 17.24 -19.91
N GLY A 63 15.09 16.93 -19.09
CA GLY A 63 16.47 17.39 -19.23
C GLY A 63 16.67 18.87 -18.88
N LYS A 64 15.71 19.52 -18.20
CA LYS A 64 15.85 20.91 -17.75
C LYS A 64 16.79 21.07 -16.57
N ILE A 65 16.94 20.01 -15.76
CA ILE A 65 17.83 20.00 -14.59
C ILE A 65 18.84 18.85 -14.67
N PRO A 66 20.11 19.11 -14.31
CA PRO A 66 21.14 18.08 -14.27
C PRO A 66 21.01 17.17 -13.03
N GLU A 67 21.51 15.94 -13.13
CA GLU A 67 21.46 14.92 -12.06
C GLU A 67 22.10 15.40 -10.76
N GLU A 68 23.16 16.21 -10.85
CA GLU A 68 23.88 16.80 -9.72
C GLU A 68 22.98 17.67 -8.82
N LEU A 69 21.94 18.27 -9.40
CA LEU A 69 21.00 19.15 -8.70
C LEU A 69 19.72 18.40 -8.27
N HIS A 70 19.29 17.43 -9.06
CA HIS A 70 18.09 16.62 -8.80
C HIS A 70 18.22 15.77 -7.53
N GLY A 71 19.33 15.03 -7.38
CA GLY A 71 19.53 14.10 -6.27
C GLY A 71 19.40 14.76 -4.88
N PRO A 72 20.19 15.83 -4.59
CA PRO A 72 20.12 16.53 -3.32
C PRO A 72 18.75 17.16 -3.04
N GLN A 73 18.12 17.80 -4.05
CA GLN A 73 16.81 18.42 -3.87
C GLN A 73 15.72 17.38 -3.61
N ARG A 74 15.75 16.26 -4.32
CA ARG A 74 14.81 15.16 -4.11
C ARG A 74 14.96 14.52 -2.72
N ALA A 75 16.19 14.37 -2.24
CA ALA A 75 16.46 13.87 -0.90
C ALA A 75 15.92 14.81 0.19
N GLN A 76 16.01 16.13 -0.01
CA GLN A 76 15.44 17.12 0.91
C GLN A 76 13.91 17.03 0.96
N LEU A 77 13.24 16.99 -0.20
CA LEU A 77 11.78 16.85 -0.27
C LEU A 77 11.29 15.53 0.34
N LEU A 78 12.05 14.45 0.15
CA LEU A 78 11.78 13.17 0.81
C LEU A 78 11.85 13.28 2.33
N ALA A 79 12.91 13.91 2.86
CA ALA A 79 13.05 14.11 4.29
C ALA A 79 11.88 14.94 4.86
N GLU A 80 11.47 16.00 4.18
CA GLU A 80 10.31 16.82 4.56
C GLU A 80 9.00 16.01 4.54
N ALA A 81 8.75 15.25 3.47
CA ALA A 81 7.58 14.38 3.37
C ALA A 81 7.52 13.35 4.49
N THR A 82 8.66 12.75 4.85
CA THR A 82 8.71 11.77 5.96
C THR A 82 8.40 12.42 7.31
N ALA A 83 8.84 13.65 7.55
CA ALA A 83 8.53 14.37 8.78
C ALA A 83 7.03 14.67 8.90
N VAL A 84 6.38 15.13 7.81
CA VAL A 84 4.93 15.38 7.79
C VAL A 84 4.13 14.09 8.01
N LEU A 85 4.56 12.98 7.39
CA LEU A 85 3.93 11.67 7.58
C LEU A 85 4.03 11.17 9.03
N GLN A 86 5.18 11.37 9.68
CA GLN A 86 5.35 11.03 11.11
C GLN A 86 4.39 11.85 11.98
N GLU A 87 4.23 13.14 11.72
CA GLU A 87 3.29 13.98 12.47
C GLU A 87 1.84 13.52 12.27
N LEU A 88 1.45 13.17 11.03
CA LEU A 88 0.14 12.59 10.73
C LEU A 88 -0.10 11.27 11.49
N ASP A 89 0.91 10.41 11.59
CA ASP A 89 0.81 9.16 12.34
C ASP A 89 0.58 9.42 13.84
N THR A 90 1.27 10.40 14.42
CA THR A 90 1.05 10.79 15.84
C THR A 90 -0.37 11.29 16.08
N LEU A 91 -0.93 12.09 15.17
CA LEU A 91 -2.30 12.61 15.28
C LEU A 91 -3.37 11.56 15.00
N SER A 92 -3.07 10.57 14.17
CA SER A 92 -4.02 9.51 13.85
C SER A 92 -4.25 8.55 15.02
N GLY A 93 -3.39 8.57 16.05
CA GLY A 93 -3.62 7.97 17.37
C GLY A 93 -3.72 6.44 17.43
N LYS A 94 -4.00 5.76 16.31
CA LYS A 94 -3.96 4.31 16.08
C LYS A 94 -4.46 4.02 14.67
N ARG A 95 -3.52 3.83 13.75
CA ARG A 95 -3.67 2.86 12.65
C ARG A 95 -2.36 2.29 12.11
N SER A 96 -1.24 2.83 12.56
CA SER A 96 0.04 2.15 12.49
C SER A 96 0.75 2.33 13.83
N ARG A 97 0.44 1.46 14.80
CA ARG A 97 1.62 0.89 15.48
C ARG A 97 2.30 0.17 14.34
N VAL A 98 3.50 0.60 13.97
CA VAL A 98 4.40 -0.28 13.22
C VAL A 98 4.31 -1.59 13.97
N ALA A 99 3.61 -2.57 13.40
CA ALA A 99 3.41 -3.84 14.06
C ALA A 99 4.83 -4.35 14.25
N THR A 100 5.26 -4.43 15.50
CA THR A 100 6.57 -4.97 15.79
C THR A 100 6.58 -6.41 15.26
N ASP A 101 7.75 -6.94 14.94
CA ASP A 101 7.85 -8.32 14.45
C ASP A 101 7.09 -9.27 15.40
N ASP A 102 7.17 -9.02 16.70
CA ASP A 102 6.43 -9.72 17.76
C ASP A 102 4.89 -9.59 17.65
N ASP A 103 4.36 -8.41 17.29
CA ASP A 103 2.92 -8.21 17.10
C ASP A 103 2.40 -8.98 15.88
N ILE A 104 3.21 -9.03 14.82
CA ILE A 104 2.93 -9.75 13.57
C ILE A 104 2.97 -11.25 13.84
N GLU A 105 4.02 -11.74 14.52
CA GLU A 105 4.14 -13.15 14.91
C GLU A 105 2.98 -13.60 15.81
N ALA A 106 2.61 -12.79 16.79
CA ALA A 106 1.46 -13.06 17.64
C ALA A 106 0.14 -13.07 16.84
N ALA A 107 -0.03 -12.18 15.86
CA ALA A 107 -1.20 -12.18 14.98
C ALA A 107 -1.26 -13.42 14.08
N ILE A 108 -0.12 -13.84 13.52
CA ILE A 108 0.00 -15.07 12.73
C ILE A 108 -0.26 -16.30 13.61
N ALA A 109 0.27 -16.35 14.83
CA ALA A 109 0.03 -17.43 15.77
C ALA A 109 -1.46 -17.54 16.13
N ARG A 110 -2.12 -16.40 16.40
CA ARG A 110 -3.58 -16.34 16.62
C ARG A 110 -4.36 -16.82 15.39
N ALA A 111 -3.96 -16.40 14.18
CA ALA A 111 -4.61 -16.82 12.94
C ALA A 111 -4.42 -18.33 12.67
N ARG A 112 -3.26 -18.90 13.00
CA ARG A 112 -2.99 -20.35 12.90
C ARG A 112 -3.77 -21.17 13.93
N GLN A 113 -3.93 -20.64 15.15
CA GLN A 113 -4.71 -21.28 16.22
C GLN A 113 -6.22 -21.15 16.01
N ALA A 114 -6.67 -20.06 15.38
CA ALA A 114 -8.00 -19.91 14.81
C ALA A 114 -8.15 -20.79 13.57
N LYS A 115 -7.94 -22.10 13.75
CA LYS A 115 -8.17 -23.14 12.77
C LYS A 115 -9.57 -22.93 12.17
N PRO A 116 -9.75 -22.90 10.84
CA PRO A 116 -11.08 -22.83 10.25
C PRO A 116 -11.85 -24.07 10.69
N ALA A 117 -12.84 -23.87 11.57
CA ALA A 117 -13.93 -24.81 11.74
C ALA A 117 -14.81 -24.66 10.50
N GLY A 118 -14.53 -25.44 9.45
CA GLY A 118 -15.16 -25.24 8.15
C GLY A 118 -14.46 -25.93 6.98
N ASP A 119 -14.55 -27.26 6.96
CA ASP A 119 -14.76 -28.10 5.76
C ASP A 119 -14.58 -27.44 4.38
N GLY A 120 -13.43 -27.70 3.74
CA GLY A 120 -13.28 -27.40 2.30
C GLY A 120 -11.85 -27.35 1.75
N HIS A 121 -10.81 -27.32 2.58
CA HIS A 121 -9.44 -27.14 2.07
C HIS A 121 -8.65 -28.44 1.87
N GLY A 122 -9.06 -29.55 2.47
CA GLY A 122 -8.42 -30.85 2.24
C GLY A 122 -8.44 -31.24 0.76
N SER A 123 -9.56 -31.01 0.05
CA SER A 123 -9.63 -31.37 -1.37
C SER A 123 -8.85 -30.41 -2.28
N ALA A 124 -8.60 -29.17 -1.86
CA ALA A 124 -7.79 -28.22 -2.60
C ALA A 124 -6.29 -28.54 -2.45
N ASP A 125 -5.82 -28.79 -1.23
CA ASP A 125 -4.45 -29.21 -0.98
C ASP A 125 -4.15 -30.58 -1.61
N ASP A 126 -5.07 -31.54 -1.49
CA ASP A 126 -4.94 -32.86 -2.13
C ASP A 126 -4.94 -32.75 -3.66
N ALA A 127 -5.75 -31.85 -4.25
CA ALA A 127 -5.76 -31.59 -5.68
C ALA A 127 -4.48 -30.89 -6.16
N ILE A 128 -3.92 -29.98 -5.36
CA ILE A 128 -2.66 -29.30 -5.64
C ILE A 128 -1.50 -30.31 -5.57
N GLU A 129 -1.44 -31.16 -4.54
CA GLU A 129 -0.42 -32.21 -4.41
C GLU A 129 -0.53 -33.25 -5.53
N ALA A 130 -1.75 -33.65 -5.91
CA ALA A 130 -1.98 -34.50 -7.07
C ALA A 130 -1.49 -33.82 -8.38
N ALA A 131 -1.77 -32.53 -8.56
CA ALA A 131 -1.31 -31.77 -9.73
C ALA A 131 0.22 -31.65 -9.78
N ILE A 132 0.89 -31.45 -8.63
CA ILE A 132 2.35 -31.41 -8.52
C ILE A 132 2.96 -32.79 -8.81
N ALA A 133 2.37 -33.87 -8.28
CA ALA A 133 2.79 -35.24 -8.58
C ALA A 133 2.65 -35.59 -10.08
N HIS A 134 1.54 -35.17 -10.71
CA HIS A 134 1.35 -35.30 -12.15
C HIS A 134 2.34 -34.44 -12.97
N ALA A 135 2.71 -33.25 -12.49
CA ALA A 135 3.71 -32.40 -13.14
C ALA A 135 5.15 -32.94 -13.00
N ARG A 136 5.46 -33.67 -11.91
CA ARG A 136 6.77 -34.32 -11.71
C ARG A 136 6.93 -35.59 -12.54
N THR A 137 5.84 -36.31 -12.82
CA THR A 137 5.87 -37.58 -13.58
C THR A 137 5.74 -37.40 -15.09
N LYS A 138 5.15 -36.30 -15.55
CA LYS A 138 5.19 -35.92 -16.98
C LYS A 138 6.41 -35.06 -17.26
N PRO A 139 7.38 -35.49 -18.10
CA PRO A 139 8.19 -34.49 -18.80
C PRO A 139 7.20 -33.61 -19.55
N SER A 140 7.23 -32.30 -19.26
CA SER A 140 6.36 -31.29 -19.87
C SER A 140 6.34 -31.49 -21.38
N ALA A 141 5.25 -32.10 -21.87
CA ALA A 141 4.99 -32.23 -23.29
C ALA A 141 4.74 -30.82 -23.80
N PRO A 142 5.58 -30.27 -24.69
CA PRO A 142 5.22 -29.05 -25.38
C PRO A 142 3.98 -29.36 -26.19
N THR A 143 2.94 -28.55 -26.05
CA THR A 143 1.78 -28.53 -26.93
C THR A 143 2.30 -28.34 -28.35
N ALA A 144 2.47 -29.46 -29.04
CA ALA A 144 3.04 -29.54 -30.36
C ALA A 144 1.97 -29.11 -31.37
N THR A 145 1.89 -27.81 -31.60
CA THR A 145 1.50 -27.32 -32.93
C THR A 145 2.78 -27.29 -33.76
N ALA A 146 2.79 -28.12 -34.79
CA ALA A 146 3.94 -28.40 -35.64
C ALA A 146 4.51 -27.13 -36.30
N ASN A 147 5.76 -26.80 -35.96
CA ASN A 147 6.81 -26.56 -36.95
C ASN A 147 8.19 -26.56 -36.26
N GLY A 148 9.07 -27.45 -36.68
CA GLY A 148 10.37 -27.74 -36.06
C GLY A 148 11.41 -26.64 -36.20
N LYS A 149 11.21 -25.50 -35.52
CA LYS A 149 12.26 -24.52 -35.24
C LYS A 149 12.25 -24.22 -33.76
N ARG A 150 13.37 -24.54 -33.08
CA ARG A 150 13.59 -24.19 -31.67
C ARG A 150 13.62 -22.66 -31.58
N SER A 151 12.51 -22.04 -31.16
CA SER A 151 12.47 -20.60 -30.89
C SER A 151 13.52 -20.27 -29.83
N ARG A 152 14.31 -19.24 -30.09
CA ARG A 152 15.18 -18.62 -29.08
C ARG A 152 14.42 -17.44 -28.48
N PHE A 153 14.89 -16.92 -27.35
CA PHE A 153 14.34 -15.71 -26.76
C PHE A 153 15.38 -14.58 -26.88
N CYS A 154 14.90 -13.36 -27.13
CA CYS A 154 15.75 -12.17 -27.17
C CYS A 154 16.30 -11.88 -25.76
N PRO A 155 17.62 -11.73 -25.56
CA PRO A 155 18.20 -11.49 -24.25
C PRO A 155 17.88 -10.09 -23.70
N GLN A 156 17.41 -9.16 -24.54
CA GLN A 156 17.19 -7.76 -24.14
C GLN A 156 15.73 -7.46 -23.78
N CYS A 157 14.76 -8.13 -24.41
CA CYS A 157 13.33 -7.89 -24.14
C CYS A 157 12.51 -9.16 -23.80
N GLY A 158 13.11 -10.34 -23.88
CA GLY A 158 12.46 -11.61 -23.56
C GLY A 158 11.52 -12.16 -24.65
N GLN A 159 11.32 -11.45 -25.76
CA GLN A 159 10.42 -11.91 -26.84
C GLN A 159 10.96 -13.17 -27.53
N ALA A 160 10.05 -14.08 -27.90
CA ALA A 160 10.39 -15.22 -28.74
C ALA A 160 10.82 -14.75 -30.15
N VAL A 161 11.93 -15.28 -30.64
CA VAL A 161 12.56 -14.95 -31.92
C VAL A 161 12.90 -16.23 -32.69
N ASP A 162 12.84 -16.17 -34.01
CA ASP A 162 13.20 -17.32 -34.84
C ASP A 162 14.73 -17.51 -34.81
N PRO A 163 15.23 -18.76 -34.78
CA PRO A 163 16.67 -19.02 -34.81
C PRO A 163 17.39 -18.48 -36.06
N THR A 164 16.67 -18.13 -37.13
CA THR A 164 17.22 -17.50 -38.35
C THR A 164 17.22 -15.96 -38.32
N ASP A 165 16.56 -15.34 -37.34
CA ASP A 165 16.48 -13.89 -37.23
C ASP A 165 17.82 -13.28 -36.84
N LYS A 166 18.25 -12.25 -37.58
CA LYS A 166 19.46 -11.47 -37.27
C LYS A 166 19.21 -10.36 -36.26
N PHE A 167 17.95 -9.94 -36.11
CA PHE A 167 17.50 -8.87 -35.22
C PHE A 167 16.14 -9.22 -34.63
N CYS A 168 15.86 -8.77 -33.41
CA CYS A 168 14.55 -8.91 -32.80
C CYS A 168 13.56 -7.92 -33.43
N SER A 169 12.41 -8.41 -33.89
CA SER A 169 11.35 -7.60 -34.50
C SER A 169 10.64 -6.64 -33.52
N THR A 170 10.75 -6.89 -32.21
CA THR A 170 10.07 -6.08 -31.18
C THR A 170 10.94 -4.96 -30.60
N CYS A 171 12.22 -5.23 -30.35
CA CYS A 171 13.13 -4.26 -29.73
C CYS A 171 14.31 -3.82 -30.62
N GLY A 172 14.48 -4.43 -31.80
CA GLY A 172 15.58 -4.12 -32.72
C GLY A 172 16.94 -4.70 -32.32
N HIS A 173 17.05 -5.40 -31.18
CA HIS A 173 18.32 -5.93 -30.70
C HIS A 173 18.91 -6.98 -31.65
N LYS A 174 20.21 -6.88 -31.95
CA LYS A 174 20.91 -7.80 -32.85
C LYS A 174 21.12 -9.17 -32.18
N LEU A 175 20.70 -10.22 -32.86
CA LEU A 175 20.80 -11.59 -32.37
C LEU A 175 22.07 -12.25 -32.93
N LEU A 176 22.88 -12.85 -32.06
CA LEU A 176 24.08 -13.59 -32.46
C LEU A 176 23.67 -14.99 -32.93
N THR A 177 23.43 -15.16 -34.23
CA THR A 177 23.20 -16.48 -34.83
C THR A 177 24.52 -17.25 -34.88
N LYS A 178 24.68 -18.28 -34.04
CA LYS A 178 25.79 -19.23 -34.20
C LYS A 178 25.52 -20.06 -35.46
N ALA A 179 26.23 -19.75 -36.55
CA ALA A 179 26.20 -20.54 -37.78
C ALA A 179 26.63 -21.98 -37.46
N THR A 180 25.69 -22.91 -37.56
CA THR A 180 25.99 -24.35 -37.57
C THR A 180 26.70 -24.66 -38.88
N LYS A 181 27.96 -25.09 -38.76
CA LYS A 181 28.79 -25.65 -39.84
C LYS A 181 28.20 -26.96 -40.34
#